data_AF-W4S7I0-F1
#
_entry.id   AF-W4S7I0-F1
#
_cell.length_a   1.000
_cell.length_b   1.000
_cell.length_c   1.000
_cell.angle_alpha   90.00
_cell.angle_beta   90.00
_cell.angle_gamma   90.00
#
_symmetry.space_group_name_H-M   'P 1'
#
loop_
_entity.id
_entity.type
_entity.pdbx_description
1 polymer ?
#
loop_
_entity_poly.entity_id
_entity_poly.type
_entity_poly.pdbx_seq_one_letter_code
_entity_poly.pdbx_strand_id
1 'polypeptide(L)'
;MLPPTLVSRDSAALKAFVLEHGQAVLKPLDGMGGRSIFRSGTGDPNLNVILETLTDGNRKLTLAQRFIPDISAGDKRILLVDGEPVDYCLARIPQGDEFRGNLAAGGRGEGRPLSERDRWIAAQVGPEMRRRGMRFVGLDVIGDYLTEVNVTSPTCVRELDAQFGLNIAGLLFDAIEACAAQ
;
A
#
# COMPACT_ATOMS: atom_id res chain seq x y z
N MET A 1 -8.83 -3.36 -9.94
CA MET A 1 -8.59 -3.33 -8.48
C MET A 1 -7.10 -3.15 -8.20
N LEU A 2 -6.23 -4.02 -8.72
CA LEU A 2 -4.78 -3.84 -8.66
C LEU A 2 -4.26 -3.13 -9.92
N PRO A 3 -3.16 -2.37 -9.85
CA PRO A 3 -2.46 -1.91 -11.04
C PRO A 3 -1.71 -3.07 -11.70
N PRO A 4 -1.34 -2.98 -12.99
CA PRO A 4 -0.43 -3.93 -13.62
C PRO A 4 0.78 -4.15 -12.73
N THR A 5 1.05 -5.42 -12.42
CA THR A 5 2.10 -5.82 -11.47
C THR A 5 2.73 -7.13 -11.96
N LEU A 6 4.05 -7.18 -11.93
CA LEU A 6 4.87 -8.35 -12.19
C LEU A 6 5.73 -8.64 -10.96
N VAL A 7 5.72 -9.89 -10.51
CA VAL A 7 6.68 -10.38 -9.52
C VAL A 7 7.59 -11.36 -10.23
N SER A 8 8.89 -11.06 -10.28
CA SER A 8 9.88 -11.90 -10.94
C SER A 8 11.25 -11.72 -10.31
N ARG A 9 12.10 -12.73 -10.47
CA ARG A 9 13.54 -12.61 -10.25
C ARG A 9 14.32 -12.39 -11.55
N ASP A 10 13.65 -12.53 -12.70
CA ASP A 10 14.27 -12.33 -14.01
C ASP A 10 14.30 -10.84 -14.36
N SER A 11 15.49 -10.27 -14.34
CA SER A 11 15.74 -8.86 -14.70
C SER A 11 15.29 -8.53 -16.12
N ALA A 12 15.32 -9.46 -17.07
CA ALA A 12 14.88 -9.20 -18.44
C ALA A 12 13.35 -9.02 -18.51
N ALA A 13 12.60 -9.89 -17.83
CA ALA A 13 11.15 -9.76 -17.71
C ALA A 13 10.73 -8.47 -16.99
N LEU A 14 11.42 -8.12 -15.89
CA LEU A 14 11.17 -6.86 -15.17
C LEU A 14 11.47 -5.64 -16.04
N LYS A 15 12.57 -5.66 -16.80
CA LYS A 15 12.90 -4.59 -17.75
C LYS A 15 11.85 -4.46 -18.85
N ALA A 16 11.41 -5.57 -19.43
CA ALA A 16 10.35 -5.57 -20.45
C ALA A 16 9.06 -4.94 -19.90
N PHE A 17 8.69 -5.26 -18.66
CA PHE A 17 7.55 -4.64 -17.97
C PHE A 17 7.70 -3.12 -17.82
N VAL A 18 8.88 -2.61 -17.45
CA VAL A 18 9.13 -1.15 -17.36
C VAL A 18 8.98 -0.48 -18.73
N LEU A 19 9.48 -1.12 -19.79
CA LEU A 19 9.38 -0.59 -21.15
C LEU A 19 7.93 -0.59 -21.66
N GLU A 20 7.18 -1.65 -21.39
CA GLU A 20 5.76 -1.76 -21.78
C GLU A 20 4.90 -0.67 -21.11
N HIS A 21 5.12 -0.41 -19.82
CA HIS A 21 4.29 0.52 -19.06
C HIS A 21 4.86 1.94 -18.95
N GLY A 22 6.02 2.21 -19.54
CA GLY A 22 6.69 3.52 -19.57
C GLY A 22 7.35 3.91 -18.25
N GLN A 23 6.63 3.79 -17.13
CA GLN A 23 7.12 4.05 -15.77
C GLN A 23 6.63 2.99 -14.78
N ALA A 24 7.51 2.60 -13.85
CA ALA A 24 7.21 1.60 -12.84
C ALA A 24 7.84 1.94 -11.49
N VAL A 25 7.22 1.40 -10.43
CA VAL A 25 7.79 1.28 -9.09
C VAL A 25 8.39 -0.12 -8.97
N LEU A 26 9.66 -0.18 -8.57
CA LEU A 26 10.42 -1.40 -8.37
C LEU A 26 10.73 -1.52 -6.87
N LYS A 27 10.31 -2.60 -6.22
CA LYS A 27 10.53 -2.82 -4.77
C LYS A 27 10.75 -4.30 -4.43
N PRO A 28 11.49 -4.61 -3.34
CA PRO A 28 11.55 -5.97 -2.81
C PRO A 28 10.20 -6.38 -2.20
N LEU A 29 10.02 -7.69 -1.96
CA LEU A 29 8.79 -8.24 -1.36
C LEU A 29 8.77 -8.19 0.17
N ASP A 30 9.93 -8.10 0.81
CA ASP A 30 10.13 -8.19 2.27
C ASP A 30 10.45 -6.83 2.92
N GLY A 31 10.30 -5.73 2.18
CA GLY A 31 10.55 -4.37 2.66
C GLY A 31 9.35 -3.74 3.38
N MET A 32 9.63 -2.85 4.33
CA MET A 32 8.65 -1.97 4.96
C MET A 32 9.18 -0.53 5.04
N GLY A 33 8.28 0.45 5.16
CA GLY A 33 8.66 1.85 5.40
C GLY A 33 9.39 2.55 4.24
N GLY A 34 9.25 2.07 3.01
CA GLY A 34 9.81 2.75 1.83
C GLY A 34 11.28 2.43 1.53
N ARG A 35 11.87 1.43 2.18
CA ARG A 35 13.25 0.98 1.89
C ARG A 35 13.32 0.28 0.53
N SER A 36 14.33 0.64 -0.26
CA SER A 36 14.58 0.07 -1.59
C SER A 36 13.39 0.15 -2.55
N ILE A 37 12.61 1.23 -2.46
CA ILE A 37 11.57 1.55 -3.44
C ILE A 37 12.16 2.50 -4.47
N PHE A 38 12.19 2.09 -5.72
CA PHE A 38 12.69 2.89 -6.83
C PHE A 38 11.55 3.22 -7.79
N ARG A 39 11.51 4.47 -8.25
CA ARG A 39 10.74 4.84 -9.44
C ARG A 39 11.71 4.87 -10.61
N SER A 40 11.40 4.13 -11.66
CA SER A 40 12.20 4.09 -12.89
C SER A 40 11.30 4.08 -14.12
N GLY A 41 11.86 4.29 -15.30
CA GLY A 41 11.10 4.38 -16.54
C GLY A 41 11.94 4.13 -17.78
N THR A 42 11.28 4.22 -18.93
CA THR A 42 11.93 4.08 -20.23
C THR A 42 13.00 5.16 -20.39
N GLY A 43 14.23 4.72 -20.67
CA GLY A 43 15.38 5.62 -20.84
C GLY A 43 16.13 5.98 -19.54
N ASP A 44 15.71 5.47 -18.37
CA ASP A 44 16.47 5.65 -17.13
C ASP A 44 17.82 4.91 -17.24
N PRO A 45 18.97 5.63 -17.18
CA PRO A 45 20.29 5.01 -17.29
C PRO A 45 20.57 4.02 -16.15
N ASN A 46 19.86 4.12 -15.03
CA ASN A 46 20.05 3.30 -13.84
C ASN A 46 19.14 2.06 -13.81
N LEU A 47 18.24 1.87 -14.78
CA LEU A 47 17.27 0.77 -14.74
C LEU A 47 17.93 -0.60 -14.55
N ASN A 48 19.02 -0.88 -15.29
CA ASN A 48 19.70 -2.18 -15.20
C ASN A 48 20.32 -2.41 -13.81
N VAL A 49 20.98 -1.40 -13.23
CA VAL A 49 21.63 -1.53 -11.91
C VAL A 49 20.61 -1.60 -10.78
N ILE A 50 19.48 -0.90 -10.90
CA ILE A 50 18.35 -1.03 -9.96
C ILE A 50 17.85 -2.48 -9.97
N LEU A 51 17.61 -3.06 -11.15
CA LEU A 51 17.15 -4.43 -11.28
C LEU A 51 18.18 -5.44 -10.77
N GLU A 52 19.46 -5.27 -11.06
CA GLU A 52 20.54 -6.12 -10.54
C GLU A 52 20.60 -6.08 -9.00
N THR A 53 20.47 -4.88 -8.42
CA THR A 53 20.48 -4.67 -6.97
C THR A 53 19.27 -5.32 -6.30
N LEU A 54 18.07 -5.10 -6.83
CA LEU A 54 16.83 -5.62 -6.26
C LEU A 54 16.71 -7.14 -6.40
N THR A 55 17.12 -7.67 -7.55
CA THR A 55 17.08 -9.11 -7.80
C THR A 55 18.27 -9.86 -7.19
N ASP A 56 19.28 -9.16 -6.67
CA ASP A 56 20.54 -9.76 -6.19
C ASP A 56 21.11 -10.74 -7.23
N GLY A 57 21.28 -10.26 -8.47
CA GLY A 57 21.70 -11.10 -9.60
C GLY A 57 20.75 -12.26 -9.89
N ASN A 58 19.44 -11.98 -9.95
CA ASN A 58 18.35 -12.95 -10.16
C ASN A 58 18.15 -14.01 -9.04
N ARG A 59 18.67 -13.79 -7.84
CA ARG A 59 18.45 -14.66 -6.66
C ARG A 59 17.21 -14.31 -5.85
N LYS A 60 16.75 -13.06 -5.90
CA LYS A 60 15.63 -12.53 -5.14
C LYS A 60 14.47 -12.10 -6.02
N LEU A 61 13.25 -12.31 -5.53
CA LEU A 61 12.04 -11.82 -6.17
C LEU A 61 11.94 -10.31 -5.98
N THR A 62 11.59 -9.62 -7.06
CA THR A 62 11.32 -8.19 -7.11
C THR A 62 9.93 -7.96 -7.67
N LEU A 63 9.23 -6.97 -7.13
CA LEU A 63 7.95 -6.51 -7.64
C LEU A 63 8.16 -5.28 -8.52
N ALA A 64 7.68 -5.36 -9.76
CA ALA A 64 7.51 -4.23 -10.65
C ALA A 64 6.01 -3.92 -10.76
N GLN A 65 5.64 -2.68 -10.50
CA GLN A 65 4.25 -2.22 -10.56
C GLN A 65 4.17 -0.94 -11.38
N ARG A 66 3.18 -0.83 -12.26
CA ARG A 66 3.00 0.40 -13.06
C ARG A 66 2.90 1.61 -12.14
N PHE A 67 3.62 2.68 -12.47
CA PHE A 67 3.56 3.92 -11.71
C PHE A 67 2.15 4.54 -11.80
N ILE A 68 1.64 5.03 -10.67
CA ILE A 68 0.30 5.64 -10.56
C ILE A 68 0.48 7.13 -10.24
N PRO A 69 0.20 8.05 -11.19
CA PRO A 69 0.38 9.49 -11.00
C PRO A 69 -0.44 10.09 -9.84
N ASP A 70 -1.55 9.45 -9.49
CA ASP A 70 -2.45 9.86 -8.41
C ASP A 70 -1.80 9.81 -7.02
N ILE A 71 -0.57 9.26 -6.89
CA ILE A 71 0.23 9.35 -5.66
C ILE A 71 0.43 10.80 -5.20
N SER A 72 0.37 11.78 -6.12
CA SER A 72 0.39 13.21 -5.79
C SER A 72 -0.78 13.64 -4.90
N ALA A 73 -1.93 12.96 -4.97
CA ALA A 73 -3.09 13.16 -4.10
C ALA A 73 -2.99 12.38 -2.78
N GLY A 74 -1.95 11.55 -2.63
CA GLY A 74 -1.62 10.77 -1.44
C GLY A 74 -1.91 9.27 -1.58
N ASP A 75 -1.11 8.49 -0.86
CA ASP A 75 -1.32 7.06 -0.64
C ASP A 75 -2.27 6.86 0.54
N LYS A 76 -3.51 6.45 0.26
CA LYS A 76 -4.59 6.31 1.25
C LYS A 76 -4.40 5.03 2.06
N ARG A 77 -4.28 5.18 3.37
CA ARG A 77 -4.40 4.09 4.35
C ARG A 77 -5.86 3.92 4.76
N ILE A 78 -6.47 2.82 4.33
CA ILE A 78 -7.81 2.38 4.78
C ILE A 78 -7.61 1.30 5.85
N LEU A 79 -8.22 1.47 7.02
CA LEU A 79 -8.16 0.45 8.07
C LEU A 79 -9.40 -0.44 8.00
N LEU A 80 -9.19 -1.74 8.06
CA LEU A 80 -10.23 -2.74 8.23
C LEU A 80 -10.18 -3.29 9.66
N VAL A 81 -11.34 -3.40 10.29
CA VAL A 81 -11.57 -4.05 11.57
C VAL A 81 -12.55 -5.20 11.35
N ASP A 82 -12.10 -6.42 11.59
CA ASP A 82 -12.83 -7.68 11.31
C ASP A 82 -13.44 -7.76 9.90
N GLY A 83 -12.71 -7.23 8.91
CA GLY A 83 -13.13 -7.19 7.51
C GLY A 83 -13.98 -5.98 7.12
N GLU A 84 -14.43 -5.17 8.08
CA GLU A 84 -15.22 -3.96 7.81
C GLU A 84 -14.33 -2.70 7.78
N PRO A 85 -14.48 -1.80 6.80
CA PRO A 85 -13.69 -0.59 6.74
C PRO A 85 -14.13 0.46 7.76
N VAL A 86 -13.16 1.14 8.37
CA VAL A 86 -13.39 2.42 9.07
C VAL A 86 -13.83 3.47 8.05
N ASP A 87 -14.79 4.34 8.40
CA ASP A 87 -15.41 5.31 7.48
C ASP A 87 -14.46 6.37 6.89
N TYR A 88 -13.25 6.46 7.42
CA TYR A 88 -12.23 7.42 7.02
C TYR A 88 -10.92 6.69 6.69
N CYS A 89 -10.19 7.24 5.71
CA CYS A 89 -8.82 6.87 5.40
C CYS A 89 -7.86 8.00 5.73
N LEU A 90 -6.57 7.68 5.90
CA LEU A 90 -5.53 8.68 5.98
C LEU A 90 -4.79 8.75 4.65
N ALA A 91 -4.99 9.83 3.88
CA ALA A 91 -4.19 10.12 2.70
C ALA A 91 -2.79 10.57 3.14
N ARG A 92 -1.76 9.81 2.78
CA ARG A 92 -0.36 10.12 3.11
C ARG A 92 0.28 10.77 1.89
N ILE A 93 0.35 12.10 1.92
CA ILE A 93 0.72 12.94 0.78
C ILE A 93 2.24 13.13 0.78
N PRO A 94 2.96 12.79 -0.30
CA PRO A 94 4.39 13.06 -0.42
C PRO A 94 4.68 14.57 -0.25
N GLN A 95 5.86 14.91 0.27
CA GLN A 95 6.28 16.30 0.49
C GLN A 95 7.66 16.54 -0.13
N GLY A 96 7.88 17.74 -0.67
CA GLY A 96 9.15 18.12 -1.31
C GLY A 96 9.46 17.31 -2.58
N ASP A 97 10.74 16.96 -2.75
CA ASP A 97 11.23 16.17 -3.89
C ASP A 97 11.06 14.65 -3.71
N GLU A 98 10.43 14.22 -2.60
CA GLU A 98 10.23 12.80 -2.29
C GLU A 98 8.93 12.28 -2.92
N PHE A 99 9.00 11.18 -3.68
CA PHE A 99 7.81 10.60 -4.32
C PHE A 99 7.06 9.62 -3.41
N ARG A 100 7.67 9.20 -2.30
CA ARG A 100 7.09 8.28 -1.32
C ARG A 100 6.14 9.01 -0.38
N GLY A 101 4.92 8.48 -0.21
CA GLY A 101 3.89 9.07 0.66
C GLY A 101 4.02 8.73 2.14
N ASN A 102 4.87 7.77 2.54
CA ASN A 102 4.89 7.23 3.90
C ASN A 102 5.17 8.32 4.96
N LEU A 103 4.40 8.32 6.05
CA LEU A 103 4.59 9.24 7.20
C LEU A 103 6.00 9.14 7.81
N ALA A 104 6.57 7.93 7.83
CA ALA A 104 7.92 7.70 8.33
C ALA A 104 9.02 8.42 7.50
N ALA A 105 8.70 8.82 6.27
CA ALA A 105 9.58 9.58 5.38
C ALA A 105 9.24 11.09 5.37
N GLY A 106 8.39 11.58 6.29
CA GLY A 106 8.00 12.99 6.38
C GLY A 106 6.74 13.38 5.59
N GLY A 107 5.97 12.40 5.09
CA GLY A 107 4.69 12.66 4.42
C GLY A 107 3.65 13.33 5.34
N ARG A 108 2.77 14.16 4.76
CA ARG A 108 1.66 14.78 5.48
C ARG A 108 0.46 13.84 5.51
N GLY A 109 -0.03 13.51 6.70
CA GLY A 109 -1.26 12.72 6.88
C GLY A 109 -2.50 13.60 6.89
N GLU A 110 -3.41 13.37 5.94
CA GLU A 110 -4.70 14.08 5.84
C GLU A 110 -5.84 13.07 5.86
N GLY A 111 -6.70 13.16 6.86
CA GLY A 111 -7.87 12.32 7.01
C GLY A 111 -8.94 12.68 5.98
N ARG A 112 -9.54 11.68 5.35
CA ARG A 112 -10.61 11.85 4.35
C ARG A 112 -11.69 10.79 4.51
N PRO A 113 -12.98 11.11 4.28
CA PRO A 113 -14.02 10.10 4.16
C PRO A 113 -13.69 9.10 3.05
N LEU A 114 -14.07 7.84 3.22
CA LEU A 114 -13.93 6.85 2.15
C LEU A 114 -14.82 7.20 0.95
N SER A 115 -14.22 7.17 -0.24
CA SER A 115 -14.98 7.24 -1.49
C SER A 115 -15.75 5.94 -1.74
N GLU A 116 -16.69 5.96 -2.69
CA GLU A 116 -17.38 4.74 -3.15
C GLU A 116 -16.37 3.69 -3.63
N ARG A 117 -15.32 4.13 -4.32
CA ARG A 117 -14.26 3.24 -4.80
C ARG A 117 -13.47 2.60 -3.68
N ASP A 118 -13.17 3.35 -2.62
CA ASP A 118 -12.47 2.84 -1.44
C ASP A 118 -13.29 1.77 -0.72
N ARG A 119 -14.59 2.03 -0.53
CA ARG A 119 -15.53 1.07 0.06
C ARG A 119 -15.68 -0.17 -0.81
N TRP A 120 -15.72 -0.01 -2.12
CA TRP A 120 -15.74 -1.14 -3.05
C TRP A 120 -14.49 -2.01 -2.92
N ILE A 121 -13.29 -1.41 -2.87
CA ILE A 121 -12.03 -2.16 -2.67
C ILE A 121 -12.06 -2.89 -1.32
N ALA A 122 -12.45 -2.21 -0.24
CA ALA A 122 -12.56 -2.81 1.09
C ALA A 122 -13.52 -4.01 1.08
N ALA A 123 -14.67 -3.91 0.41
CA ALA A 123 -15.64 -4.99 0.30
C ALA A 123 -15.12 -6.21 -0.50
N GLN A 124 -14.17 -6.01 -1.44
CA GLN A 124 -13.53 -7.14 -2.14
C GLN A 124 -12.51 -7.89 -1.26
N VAL A 125 -11.84 -7.18 -0.34
CA VAL A 125 -10.72 -7.71 0.46
C VAL A 125 -11.18 -8.19 1.84
N GLY A 126 -12.09 -7.45 2.46
CA GLY A 126 -12.58 -7.65 3.83
C GLY A 126 -13.03 -9.08 4.16
N PRO A 127 -13.90 -9.72 3.34
CA PRO A 127 -14.37 -11.08 3.60
C PRO A 127 -13.22 -12.10 3.69
N GLU A 128 -12.21 -11.97 2.82
CA GLU A 128 -11.06 -12.86 2.81
C GLU A 128 -10.14 -12.63 4.02
N MET A 129 -9.94 -11.37 4.42
CA MET A 129 -9.16 -11.04 5.62
C MET A 129 -9.81 -11.65 6.87
N ARG A 130 -11.12 -11.48 7.01
CA ARG A 130 -11.91 -12.08 8.09
C ARG A 130 -11.81 -13.60 8.09
N ARG A 131 -11.98 -14.24 6.93
CA ARG A 131 -11.87 -15.71 6.78
C ARG A 131 -10.50 -16.24 7.21
N ARG A 132 -9.44 -15.46 7.04
CA ARG A 132 -8.07 -15.81 7.46
C ARG A 132 -7.73 -15.45 8.91
N GLY A 133 -8.68 -14.88 9.66
CA GLY A 133 -8.45 -14.39 11.03
C GLY A 133 -7.62 -13.11 11.11
N MET A 134 -7.46 -12.39 9.99
CA MET A 134 -6.76 -11.11 9.94
C MET A 134 -7.71 -10.00 10.41
N ARG A 135 -7.80 -9.81 11.73
CA ARG A 135 -8.77 -8.91 12.36
C ARG A 135 -8.45 -7.43 12.20
N PHE A 136 -7.18 -7.06 12.02
CA PHE A 136 -6.77 -5.67 11.86
C PHE A 136 -5.83 -5.54 10.66
N VAL A 137 -6.30 -4.87 9.60
CA VAL A 137 -5.62 -4.80 8.30
C VAL A 137 -5.58 -3.37 7.80
N GLY A 138 -4.46 -2.95 7.24
CA GLY A 138 -4.33 -1.69 6.50
C GLY A 138 -4.28 -1.95 5.00
N LEU A 139 -5.19 -1.36 4.24
CA LEU A 139 -5.09 -1.32 2.78
C LEU A 139 -4.39 -0.03 2.38
N ASP A 140 -3.42 -0.13 1.47
CA ASP A 140 -2.81 1.03 0.84
C ASP A 140 -3.40 1.17 -0.57
N VAL A 141 -3.98 2.34 -0.85
CA VAL A 141 -4.72 2.63 -2.08
C VAL A 141 -4.22 3.95 -2.68
N ILE A 142 -3.80 3.90 -3.95
CA ILE A 142 -3.41 5.08 -4.72
C ILE A 142 -4.41 5.25 -5.88
N GLY A 143 -5.06 6.42 -5.94
CA GLY A 143 -6.18 6.64 -6.86
C GLY A 143 -7.28 5.58 -6.64
N ASP A 144 -7.54 4.80 -7.69
CA ASP A 144 -8.54 3.72 -7.72
C ASP A 144 -7.96 2.31 -7.58
N TYR A 145 -6.68 2.22 -7.22
CA TYR A 145 -5.90 1.00 -7.21
C TYR A 145 -5.43 0.61 -5.81
N LEU A 146 -5.72 -0.63 -5.41
CA LEU A 146 -5.09 -1.27 -4.26
C LEU A 146 -3.64 -1.61 -4.61
N THR A 147 -2.69 -1.18 -3.80
CA THR A 147 -1.25 -1.38 -4.05
C THR A 147 -0.60 -2.31 -3.04
N GLU A 148 -1.12 -2.37 -1.81
CA GLU A 148 -0.58 -3.23 -0.75
C GLU A 148 -1.64 -3.58 0.30
N VAL A 149 -1.48 -4.73 0.96
CA VAL A 149 -2.30 -5.18 2.10
C VAL A 149 -1.37 -5.45 3.28
N ASN A 150 -1.49 -4.62 4.31
CA ASN A 150 -0.66 -4.63 5.52
C ASN A 150 -1.39 -5.36 6.66
N VAL A 151 -0.92 -6.56 7.02
CA VAL A 151 -1.59 -7.45 7.99
C VAL A 151 -0.84 -7.63 9.31
N THR A 152 0.35 -7.05 9.45
CA THR A 152 1.24 -7.28 10.61
C THR A 152 1.05 -6.22 11.69
N SER A 153 1.29 -4.95 11.36
CA SER A 153 1.18 -3.82 12.29
C SER A 153 0.73 -2.56 11.55
N PRO A 154 -0.51 -2.52 11.02
CA PRO A 154 -1.00 -1.34 10.31
C PRO A 154 -1.08 -0.13 11.27
N THR A 155 -0.58 1.00 10.80
CA THR A 155 -0.51 2.29 11.53
C THR A 155 -1.62 3.25 11.07
N CYS A 156 -1.57 4.52 11.49
CA CYS A 156 -2.50 5.62 11.16
C CYS A 156 -3.76 5.73 12.03
N VAL A 157 -3.87 4.93 13.09
CA VAL A 157 -4.99 4.99 14.05
C VAL A 157 -5.03 6.33 14.77
N ARG A 158 -3.89 6.79 15.31
CA ARG A 158 -3.84 8.00 16.14
C ARG A 158 -4.23 9.25 15.37
N GLU A 159 -3.79 9.34 14.13
CA GLU A 159 -4.08 10.45 13.23
C GLU A 159 -5.57 10.52 12.88
N LEU A 160 -6.19 9.36 12.61
CA LEU A 160 -7.63 9.29 12.32
C LEU A 160 -8.48 9.57 13.55
N ASP A 161 -8.14 8.97 14.71
CA ASP A 161 -8.80 9.25 15.99
C ASP A 161 -8.75 10.75 16.31
N ALA A 162 -7.58 11.39 16.14
CA ALA A 162 -7.41 12.81 16.41
C ALA A 162 -8.19 13.73 15.45
N GLN A 163 -8.28 13.38 14.16
CA GLN A 163 -8.92 14.22 13.15
C GLN A 163 -10.45 14.10 13.14
N PHE A 164 -11.00 12.95 13.54
CA PHE A 164 -12.43 12.67 13.44
C PHE A 164 -13.09 12.29 14.78
N GLY A 165 -12.36 12.31 15.89
CA GLY A 165 -12.89 11.93 17.20
C GLY A 165 -13.30 10.47 17.29
N LEU A 166 -12.58 9.59 16.59
CA LEU A 166 -12.86 8.15 16.53
C LEU A 166 -12.24 7.41 17.73
N ASN A 167 -12.66 6.16 17.90
CA ASN A 167 -12.02 5.20 18.78
C ASN A 167 -11.81 3.87 18.02
N ILE A 168 -10.90 3.88 17.05
CA ILE A 168 -10.65 2.69 16.20
C ILE A 168 -10.13 1.52 17.05
N ALA A 169 -9.36 1.80 18.10
CA ALA A 169 -8.94 0.79 19.06
C ALA A 169 -10.14 0.11 19.74
N GLY A 170 -11.14 0.89 20.16
CA GLY A 170 -12.40 0.37 20.70
C GLY A 170 -13.10 -0.59 19.73
N LEU A 171 -13.26 -0.18 18.46
CA LEU A 171 -13.86 -1.03 17.42
C LEU A 171 -13.14 -2.39 17.30
N LEU A 172 -11.81 -2.38 17.39
CA LEU A 172 -11.01 -3.61 17.33
C LEU A 172 -11.24 -4.49 18.56
N PHE A 173 -11.27 -3.91 19.76
CA PHE A 173 -11.54 -4.68 20.98
C PHE A 173 -12.96 -5.24 21.00
N ASP A 174 -13.96 -4.47 20.58
CA ASP A 174 -15.35 -4.93 20.43
C ASP A 174 -15.42 -6.17 19.51
N ALA A 175 -14.71 -6.13 18.38
CA ALA A 175 -14.63 -7.26 17.45
C ALA A 175 -13.90 -8.48 18.04
N ILE A 176 -12.86 -8.26 18.84
CA ILE A 176 -12.14 -9.34 19.54
C ILE A 176 -13.05 -10.01 20.57
N GLU A 177 -13.79 -9.22 21.35
CA GLU A 177 -14.70 -9.70 22.39
C GLU A 177 -15.90 -10.47 21.81
N ALA A 178 -16.51 -9.96 20.73
CA ALA A 178 -17.60 -10.63 20.04
C ALA A 178 -17.24 -12.03 19.52
N CYS A 179 -15.96 -12.25 19.18
CA CYS A 179 -15.46 -13.56 18.76
C CYS A 179 -15.11 -14.49 19.93
N ALA A 180 -14.79 -13.95 21.11
CA ALA A 180 -14.51 -14.75 22.31
C ALA A 180 -15.80 -15.29 22.97
N ALA A 181 -16.95 -14.70 22.65
CA ALA A 181 -18.27 -15.13 23.11
C ALA A 181 -18.91 -16.22 22.21
N GLN A 182 -18.22 -16.67 21.15
CA GLN A 182 -18.63 -17.73 20.21
C GLN A 182 -17.79 -18.98 20.41
#